data_AF-A0A822D5W0-F1
#
_entry.id   AF-A0A822D5W0-F1
#
_cell.length_a   1.000
_cell.length_b   1.000
_cell.length_c   1.000
_cell.angle_alpha   90.00
_cell.angle_beta   90.00
_cell.angle_gamma   90.00
#
_symmetry.space_group_name_H-M   'P 1'
#
loop_
_entity.id
_entity.type
_entity.pdbx_description
1 polymer ?
#
loop_
_entity_poly.entity_id
_entity_poly.type
_entity_poly.pdbx_seq_one_letter_code
_entity_poly.pdbx_strand_id
1 'polypeptide(L)' 'FFNDTELKNSGKHKIESKQNVYTLTINKCDHPDVGTYRVLIDNGIDHTEQTAKLHVGVKPKVEAPKPANDQTCTIG' A
#
# COMPACT_ATOMS: atom_id res chain seq x y z
N PHE A 1 10.66 5.96 -6.07
CA PHE A 1 10.97 5.69 -4.66
C PHE A 1 9.72 5.20 -3.93
N PHE A 2 9.90 4.29 -2.99
CA PHE A 2 8.89 3.84 -2.03
C PHE A 2 9.47 3.98 -0.63
N ASN A 3 8.82 4.76 0.23
CA ASN A 3 9.32 5.07 1.59
C ASN A 3 10.83 5.43 1.57
N ASP A 4 11.19 6.41 0.73
CA ASP A 4 12.57 6.90 0.54
C ASP A 4 13.58 5.89 -0.03
N THR A 5 13.15 4.67 -0.34
CA THR A 5 13.98 3.65 -0.99
C THR A 5 13.77 3.69 -2.49
N GLU A 6 14.85 3.61 -3.27
CA GLU A 6 14.74 3.56 -4.73
C GLU A 6 14.00 2.28 -5.17
N LEU A 7 12.99 2.45 -6.02
CA LEU A 7 12.22 1.34 -6.57
C LEU A 7 12.79 0.98 -7.94
N LYS A 8 13.06 -0.31 -8.14
CA LYS A 8 13.51 -0.86 -9.43
C LYS A 8 12.45 -1.77 -10.01
N ASN A 9 12.47 -1.92 -11.34
CA ASN A 9 11.58 -2.84 -12.03
C ASN A 9 11.85 -4.27 -11.51
N SER A 10 10.80 -4.93 -11.02
CA SER A 10 10.82 -6.24 -10.39
C SER A 10 9.51 -6.96 -10.68
N GLY A 11 9.43 -8.26 -10.36
CA GLY A 11 8.17 -9.00 -10.53
C GLY A 11 6.97 -8.37 -9.81
N LYS A 12 7.24 -7.68 -8.69
CA LYS A 12 6.21 -6.98 -7.91
C LYS A 12 5.93 -5.56 -8.43
N HIS A 13 6.96 -4.82 -8.80
CA HIS A 13 6.84 -3.42 -9.24
C HIS A 13 7.24 -3.30 -10.71
N LYS A 14 6.28 -3.07 -11.59
CA LYS A 14 6.54 -2.85 -13.01
C LYS A 14 6.54 -1.35 -13.30
N ILE A 15 7.66 -0.85 -13.79
CA ILE A 15 7.83 0.56 -14.16
C ILE A 15 7.92 0.63 -15.68
N GLU A 16 7.07 1.45 -16.30
CA GLU A 16 7.00 1.64 -17.75
C GLU A 16 7.00 3.13 -18.09
N SER A 17 7.68 3.51 -19.16
CA SER A 17 7.66 4.85 -19.72
C SER A 17 7.24 4.80 -21.18
N LYS A 18 6.17 5.53 -21.55
CA LYS A 18 5.67 5.59 -22.92
C LYS A 18 5.30 7.01 -23.30
N GLN A 19 6.07 7.61 -24.21
CA GLN A 19 5.76 8.90 -24.87
C GLN A 19 5.36 10.03 -23.89
N ASN A 20 5.94 10.06 -22.68
CA ASN A 20 5.71 10.99 -21.54
C ASN A 20 4.76 10.49 -20.44
N VAL A 21 4.17 9.29 -20.57
CA VAL A 21 3.43 8.66 -19.48
C VAL A 21 4.35 7.71 -18.73
N TYR A 22 4.56 7.98 -17.45
CA TYR A 22 5.27 7.09 -16.54
C TYR A 22 4.26 6.32 -15.69
N THR A 23 4.27 5.00 -15.80
CA THR A 23 3.34 4.11 -15.12
C THR A 23 4.09 3.21 -14.15
N LEU A 24 3.67 3.22 -12.89
CA LEU A 24 4.09 2.26 -11.88
C LEU A 24 2.92 1.31 -11.59
N THR A 25 3.09 0.03 -11.89
CA THR A 25 2.12 -1.02 -11.58
C THR A 25 2.64 -1.86 -10.42
N ILE A 26 1.85 -1.98 -9.36
CA ILE A 26 2.15 -2.83 -8.19
C ILE A 26 1.32 -4.10 -8.31
N ASN A 27 1.98 -5.21 -8.65
CA ASN A 27 1.34 -6.53 -8.71
C ASN A 27 1.15 -7.09 -7.31
N LYS A 28 -0.05 -7.60 -7.02
CA LYS A 28 -0.42 -8.16 -5.70
C LYS A 28 -0.18 -7.14 -4.58
N CYS A 29 -1.00 -6.09 -4.57
CA CYS A 29 -0.97 -5.06 -3.54
C CYS A 29 -1.39 -5.65 -2.19
N ASP A 30 -0.44 -5.76 -1.27
CA ASP A 30 -0.61 -6.29 0.08
C ASP A 30 -0.27 -5.22 1.14
N HIS A 31 -0.48 -5.54 2.42
CA HIS A 31 -0.16 -4.65 3.54
C HIS A 31 1.26 -4.03 3.53
N PRO A 32 2.35 -4.73 3.14
CA PRO A 32 3.68 -4.11 3.06
C PRO A 32 3.86 -3.11 1.92
N ASP A 33 2.92 -3.02 0.97
CA ASP A 33 2.94 -2.02 -0.10
C ASP A 33 2.28 -0.70 0.33
N VAL A 34 1.69 -0.66 1.53
CA VAL A 34 1.22 0.58 2.14
C VAL A 34 2.41 1.50 2.40
N GLY A 35 2.33 2.73 1.90
CA GLY A 35 3.41 3.68 2.06
C GLY A 35 3.32 4.88 1.13
N THR A 36 4.41 5.62 1.06
CA THR A 36 4.54 6.80 0.21
C THR A 36 5.37 6.46 -1.02
N TYR A 37 4.74 6.57 -2.19
CA TYR A 37 5.38 6.47 -3.49
C TYR A 37 5.79 7.86 -3.96
N ARG A 38 7.05 8.02 -4.34
CA ARG A 38 7.59 9.26 -4.87
C ARG A 38 8.22 9.02 -6.23
N VAL A 39 7.77 9.78 -7.22
CA VAL A 39 8.35 9.81 -8.57
C VAL A 39 9.25 11.04 -8.65
N LEU A 40 10.44 10.87 -9.19
CA LEU A 40 11.38 11.93 -9.50
C LEU A 40 11.67 11.84 -11.00
N ILE A 41 11.38 12.90 -11.74
CA ILE A 41 11.70 13.04 -13.15
C ILE A 41 12.82 14.08 -13.22
N ASP A 42 13.96 13.69 -13.77
CA ASP A 42 15.12 14.54 -13.96
C ASP A 42 15.50 14.50 -15.44
N ASN A 43 15.59 15.68 -16.07
CA ASN A 43 15.98 15.82 -17.48
C ASN A 43 17.36 16.49 -17.65
N GLY A 44 18.17 16.56 -16.59
CA GLY A 44 19.49 17.19 -16.55
C GLY A 44 19.49 18.74 -16.54
N ILE A 45 18.35 19.35 -16.82
CA ILE A 45 18.15 20.82 -16.74
C ILE A 45 17.33 21.16 -15.49
N ASP A 46 16.22 20.45 -15.32
CA ASP A 46 15.31 20.59 -14.18
C ASP A 46 14.89 19.21 -13.69
N HIS A 47 14.49 19.16 -12.42
CA HIS A 47 13.87 18.00 -11.81
C HIS A 47 12.47 18.36 -11.30
N THR A 48 11.56 17.40 -11.37
CA THR A 48 10.23 17.51 -10.80
C THR A 48 9.96 16.25 -10.00
N GLU A 49 9.37 16.43 -8.81
CA GLU A 49 8.93 15.30 -8.00
C GLU A 49 7.43 15.34 -7.72
N GLN A 50 6.86 14.15 -7.58
CA GLN A 50 5.47 13.97 -7.22
C GLN A 50 5.37 12.84 -6.20
N THR A 51 4.55 13.05 -5.16
CA THR A 51 4.32 12.08 -4.10
C THR A 51 2.86 11.61 -4.10
N ALA A 52 2.66 10.32 -3.83
CA ALA A 52 1.36 9.68 -3.70
C ALA A 52 1.38 8.70 -2.53
N LYS A 53 0.36 8.76 -1.66
CA LYS A 53 0.22 7.82 -0.54
C LYS A 53 -0.72 6.69 -0.94
N LEU A 54 -0.26 5.44 -0.78
CA LEU A 54 -1.07 4.25 -1.01
C LEU A 54 -1.57 3.70 0.31
N HIS A 55 -2.89 3.55 0.42
CA HIS A 55 -3.54 2.86 1.53
C HIS A 55 -4.18 1.57 1.03
N VAL A 56 -3.87 0.44 1.67
CA VAL A 56 -4.45 -0.86 1.36
C VAL A 56 -5.54 -1.16 2.38
N GLY A 57 -6.78 -1.19 1.90
CA GLY A 57 -7.93 -1.61 2.70
C GLY A 57 -7.88 -3.12 2.94
N VAL A 58 -7.84 -3.53 4.21
CA VAL A 58 -8.10 -4.93 4.56
C VAL A 58 -9.59 -5.20 4.48
N LYS A 59 -9.98 -6.37 3.96
CA LYS A 59 -11.37 -6.84 4.13
C LYS A 59 -11.63 -6.93 5.65
N PRO A 60 -12.74 -6.38 6.15
CA PRO A 60 -13.06 -6.52 7.58
C PRO A 60 -13.14 -8.02 7.91
N LYS A 61 -12.28 -8.48 8.82
CA LYS A 61 -12.46 -9.78 9.46
C LYS A 61 -13.71 -9.66 10.33
N VAL A 62 -14.77 -10.39 9.99
CA VAL A 62 -15.86 -10.64 10.93
C VAL A 62 -15.27 -11.47 12.06
N GLU A 63 -14.82 -10.82 13.13
CA GLU A 63 -14.55 -11.54 14.38
C GLU A 63 -15.88 -12.13 14.83
N ALA A 64 -16.01 -13.45 14.75
CA ALA A 64 -17.13 -14.15 15.34
C ALA A 64 -17.24 -13.68 16.81
N PRO A 65 -18.43 -13.26 17.29
CA PRO A 65 -18.58 -12.86 18.68
C PRO A 65 -18.08 -14.01 19.56
N LYS A 66 -17.10 -13.72 20.43
CA LYS A 66 -16.69 -14.65 21.49
C LYS A 66 -17.97 -15.14 22.19
N PRO A 67 -18.19 -16.45 22.40
CA PRO A 67 -19.26 -16.90 23.27
C PRO A 67 -19.00 -16.28 24.65
N ALA A 68 -19.90 -15.38 25.07
CA ALA A 68 -19.89 -14.87 26.43
C ALA A 68 -20.41 -16.00 27.33
N ASN A 69 -19.49 -16.64 28.05
CA ASN A 69 -19.77 -17.69 29.01
C ASN A 69 -20.73 -17.22 30.12
N ASP A 70 -21.62 -18.15 30.48
CA ASP A 70 -22.27 -18.43 31.78
C ASP A 70 -22.73 -17.26 32.66
N GLN A 71 -24.02 -16.96 32.57
CA GLN A 71 -24.75 -16.34 33.69
C GLN A 71 -25.14 -17.44 34.69
N THR A 72 -24.39 -17.59 35.78
CA THR A 72 -24.88 -18.26 36.99
C THR A 72 -25.72 -17.27 37.80
N CYS A 73 -27.04 -17.47 37.83
CA CYS A 73 -27.93 -16.80 38.78
C CYS A 73 -27.98 -17.61 40.08
N THR A 74 -27.41 -17.09 41.17
CA THR A 74 -27.76 -17.53 42.53
C THR A 74 -29.03 -16.82 42.96
N ILE A 75 -30.08 -17.60 43.25
CA ILE A 75 -31.33 -17.12 43.84
C ILE A 75 -31.11 -16.98 45.35
N GLY A 76 -31.41 -15.79 45.88
CA GLY A 76 -31.57 -15.51 47.32
C GLY A 76 -33.04 -15.37 47.67
#